data_AF-A0A5C4LTD9-F1
#
_entry.id   AF-A0A5C4LTD9-F1
#
_cell.length_a   1.000
_cell.length_b   1.000
_cell.length_c   1.000
_cell.angle_alpha   90.00
_cell.angle_beta   90.00
_cell.angle_gamma   90.00
#
_symmetry.space_group_name_H-M   'P 1'
#
loop_
_entity.id
_entity.type
_entity.pdbx_description
1 polymer ?
#
loop_
_entity_poly.entity_id
_entity_poly.type
_entity_poly.pdbx_seq_one_letter_code
_entity_poly.pdbx_strand_id
1 'polypeptide(L)' 'MSEKPLLRIVRGTPDDEELAALTAVIAAVAAAPDEPSRDEPRSRWADRAALLRRPPRPGEGAWRASGFPR' A
#
# COMPACT_ATOMS: atom_id res chain seq x y z
N MET A 1 34.73 -0.55 4.58
CA MET A 1 33.43 -0.88 5.21
C MET A 1 32.85 -2.04 4.43
N SER A 2 32.51 -3.16 5.08
CA SER A 2 31.94 -4.31 4.38
C SER A 2 30.46 -4.02 4.09
N GLU A 3 30.07 -4.12 2.83
CA GLU A 3 28.70 -3.91 2.39
C GLU A 3 27.78 -5.00 2.97
N LYS A 4 26.59 -4.61 3.43
CA LYS A 4 25.64 -5.60 3.99
C LYS A 4 25.02 -6.40 2.85
N PRO A 5 24.97 -7.73 2.95
CA PRO A 5 24.37 -8.56 1.90
C PRO A 5 22.86 -8.32 1.82
N LEU A 6 22.32 -8.32 0.60
CA LEU A 6 20.89 -8.17 0.31
C LEU A 6 20.05 -9.35 0.85
N LEU A 7 20.62 -10.56 0.84
CA LEU A 7 20.01 -11.79 1.33
C LEU A 7 21.07 -12.61 2.09
N ARG A 8 20.68 -13.21 3.23
CA ARG A 8 21.54 -14.12 3.99
C ARG A 8 20.77 -15.35 4.46
N ILE A 9 21.26 -16.54 4.09
CA ILE A 9 20.77 -17.80 4.61
C ILE A 9 21.36 -17.99 6.02
N VAL A 10 20.51 -17.99 7.03
CA VAL A 10 20.95 -18.13 8.44
C VAL A 10 21.00 -19.60 8.87
N ARG A 11 20.19 -20.46 8.25
CA ARG A 11 20.09 -21.89 8.54
C ARG A 11 19.64 -22.66 7.30
N GLY A 12 20.09 -23.90 7.19
CA GLY A 12 19.78 -24.79 6.07
C GLY A 12 20.83 -24.71 4.97
N THR A 13 20.79 -25.70 4.08
CA THR A 13 21.65 -25.80 2.89
C THR A 13 20.74 -25.99 1.69
N PRO A 14 20.17 -24.90 1.14
CA PRO A 14 19.30 -25.05 -0.02
C PRO A 14 20.10 -25.62 -1.19
N ASP A 15 19.43 -26.42 -2.00
CA ASP A 15 19.99 -26.80 -3.28
C ASP A 15 19.95 -25.63 -4.28
N ASP A 16 20.53 -25.84 -5.46
CA ASP A 16 20.65 -24.81 -6.49
C ASP A 16 19.27 -24.36 -7.00
N GLU A 17 18.29 -25.26 -7.00
CA GLU A 17 16.93 -25.02 -7.49
C GLU A 17 16.15 -24.15 -6.50
N GLU A 18 16.24 -24.47 -5.21
CA GLU A 18 15.67 -23.69 -4.11
C GLU A 18 16.28 -22.29 -4.03
N LEU A 19 17.60 -22.17 -4.18
CA LEU A 19 18.29 -20.88 -4.16
C LEU A 19 17.90 -20.01 -5.36
N ALA A 20 17.78 -20.60 -6.55
CA ALA A 20 17.33 -19.91 -7.75
C ALA A 20 15.88 -19.44 -7.60
N ALA A 21 14.99 -20.31 -7.10
CA ALA A 21 13.58 -19.97 -6.87
C ALA A 21 13.43 -18.79 -5.89
N LEU A 22 14.16 -18.82 -4.76
CA LEU A 22 14.13 -17.74 -3.77
C LEU A 22 14.63 -16.41 -4.38
N THR A 23 15.72 -16.45 -5.13
CA THR A 23 16.29 -15.26 -5.79
C THR A 23 15.32 -14.68 -6.83
N ALA A 24 14.69 -15.55 -7.63
CA ALA A 24 13.71 -15.13 -8.64
C ALA A 24 12.48 -14.45 -8.01
N VAL A 25 11.96 -14.96 -6.90
CA VAL A 25 10.84 -14.35 -6.18
C VAL A 25 11.22 -12.97 -5.64
N ILE A 26 12.39 -12.84 -5.02
CA ILE A 26 12.87 -11.56 -4.49
C ILE A 26 13.04 -10.54 -5.63
N ALA A 27 13.64 -10.95 -6.75
CA ALA A 27 13.80 -10.10 -7.92
C ALA A 27 12.46 -9.67 -8.51
N ALA A 28 11.48 -10.59 -8.57
CA ALA A 28 10.13 -10.29 -9.05
C ALA A 28 9.41 -9.28 -8.16
N VAL A 29 9.51 -9.43 -6.83
CA VAL A 29 8.94 -8.48 -5.87
C VAL A 29 9.61 -7.11 -6.00
N ALA A 30 10.93 -7.06 -6.14
CA ALA A 30 11.67 -5.80 -6.30
C ALA A 30 11.40 -5.10 -7.64
N ALA A 31 11.06 -5.86 -8.69
CA ALA A 31 10.70 -5.33 -10.01
C ALA A 31 9.22 -4.99 -10.14
N ALA A 32 8.39 -5.33 -9.14
CA ALA A 32 6.97 -5.02 -9.18
C ALA A 32 6.78 -3.51 -9.26
N PRO A 33 6.02 -2.99 -10.24
CA PRO A 33 5.71 -1.58 -10.29
C PRO A 33 4.93 -1.20 -9.03
N ASP A 34 5.23 -0.04 -8.46
CA ASP A 34 4.37 0.53 -7.43
C ASP A 34 2.95 0.63 -8.00
N GLU A 35 1.97 0.13 -7.23
CA GLU A 35 0.58 0.38 -7.57
C GLU A 35 0.41 1.90 -7.71
N PRO A 36 -0.28 2.38 -8.76
CA PRO A 36 -0.52 3.81 -8.89
C PRO A 36 -1.15 4.27 -7.59
N SER A 37 -0.48 5.21 -6.91
CA SER A 37 -1.03 5.88 -5.74
C SER A 37 -2.43 6.33 -6.13
N ARG A 38 -3.46 5.66 -5.61
CA ARG A 38 -4.80 6.25 -5.63
C ARG A 38 -4.64 7.55 -4.90
N ASP A 39 -4.98 8.66 -5.56
CA ASP A 39 -5.04 9.96 -4.91
C ASP A 39 -5.70 9.77 -3.56
N GLU A 40 -4.95 10.02 -2.50
CA GLU A 40 -5.47 9.78 -1.17
C GLU A 40 -6.74 10.61 -1.03
N PRO A 41 -7.87 10.00 -0.63
CA PRO A 41 -9.12 10.73 -0.55
C PRO A 41 -8.90 11.97 0.32
N ARG A 42 -9.24 13.15 -0.21
CA ARG A 42 -9.12 14.40 0.55
C ARG A 42 -9.80 14.21 1.91
N SER A 43 -9.13 14.69 2.96
CA SER A 43 -9.66 14.61 4.33
C SER A 43 -11.10 15.12 4.36
N ARG A 44 -12.01 14.28 4.90
CA ARG A 44 -13.43 14.63 5.04
C ARG A 44 -13.64 15.83 5.97
N TRP A 45 -12.70 16.10 6.89
CA TRP A 45 -12.69 17.31 7.72
C TRP A 45 -12.45 18.60 6.91
N ALA A 46 -11.75 18.50 5.78
CA ALA A 46 -11.41 19.64 4.92
C ALA A 46 -12.36 19.79 3.70
N ASP A 47 -13.44 19.02 3.64
CA ASP A 47 -14.37 19.02 2.51
C ASP A 47 -15.26 20.28 2.53
N ARG A 48 -14.99 21.24 1.65
CA ARG A 48 -15.77 22.47 1.51
C ARG A 48 -17.24 22.22 1.12
N ALA A 49 -17.58 21.06 0.57
CA ALA A 49 -18.97 20.74 0.26
C ALA A 49 -19.84 20.66 1.53
N ALA A 50 -19.25 20.41 2.70
CA ALA A 50 -19.94 20.43 3.99
C ALA A 50 -20.52 21.83 4.28
N LEU A 51 -19.78 22.90 3.95
CA LEU A 51 -20.21 24.30 4.13
C LEU A 51 -21.47 24.66 3.32
N LEU A 52 -21.77 23.89 2.28
CA LEU A 52 -22.92 24.12 1.40
C LEU A 52 -24.21 23.44 1.90
N ARG A 53 -24.17 22.74 3.05
CA ARG A 53 -25.32 22.06 3.68
C ARG A 53 -26.11 21.16 2.73
N ARG A 54 -25.44 20.50 1.79
CA ARG A 54 -26.10 19.59 0.85
C ARG A 54 -26.53 18.30 1.56
N PRO A 55 -27.66 17.70 1.15
CA PRO A 55 -28.04 16.38 1.65
C PRO A 55 -26.96 15.34 1.28
N PRO A 56 -26.67 14.38 2.17
CA PRO A 56 -25.69 13.33 1.89
C PRO A 56 -26.15 12.49 0.70
N ARG A 57 -25.22 12.19 -0.22
CA ARG A 57 -25.47 11.29 -1.35
C ARG A 57 -25.05 9.86 -0.96
N PRO A 58 -25.84 8.82 -1.29
CA PRO A 58 -25.41 7.44 -1.13
C PRO A 58 -24.16 7.16 -1.95
N GLY A 59 -23.24 6.37 -1.39
CA GLY A 59 -21.99 6.00 -2.05
C GLY A 59 -20.96 5.44 -1.09
N GLU A 60 -19.83 5.00 -1.64
CA GLU A 60 -18.70 4.51 -0.87
C GLU A 60 -18.25 5.54 0.17
N GLY A 61 -18.14 5.10 1.43
CA GLY A 61 -17.75 5.98 2.55
C GLY A 61 -18.83 6.96 3.03
N ALA A 62 -20.03 7.01 2.42
CA ALA A 62 -21.08 7.95 2.81
C ALA A 62 -21.58 7.74 4.26
N TRP A 63 -21.68 6.48 4.70
CA TRP A 63 -22.06 6.15 6.08
C TRP A 63 -21.03 6.67 7.09
N ARG A 64 -19.72 6.46 6.84
CA ARG A 64 -18.65 7.02 7.68
C ARG A 64 -18.65 8.55 7.67
N ALA A 65 -18.92 9.17 6.51
CA ALA A 65 -18.98 10.62 6.38
C ALA A 65 -20.16 11.25 7.14
N SER A 66 -21.21 10.50 7.46
CA SER A 66 -22.39 11.02 8.15
C SER A 66 -22.14 11.52 9.58
N GLY A 67 -21.05 11.05 10.22
CA GLY A 67 -20.68 11.44 11.59
C GLY A 67 -19.77 12.68 11.68
N PHE A 68 -19.38 13.29 10.56
CA PHE A 68 -18.53 14.49 10.57
C PHE A 68 -19.36 15.75 10.82
N PRO A 69 -18.77 16.81 11.42
CA PRO A 69 -19.44 18.09 11.59
C PRO A 69 -19.84 18.72 10.25
N ARG A 70 -20.98 19.43 10.24
CA ARG A 70 -21.48 20.19 9.08
C ARG A 70 -21.26 21.68 9.24
#